data_AF-A0A5N5JGJ6-F1
#
_entry.id   AF-A0A5N5JGJ6-F1
#
_cell.length_a   1.000
_cell.length_b   1.000
_cell.length_c   1.000
_cell.angle_alpha   90.00
_cell.angle_beta   90.00
_cell.angle_gamma   90.00
#
_symmetry.space_group_name_H-M   'P 1'
#
loop_
_entity.id
_entity.type
_entity.pdbx_description
1 polymer ?
#
loop_
_entity_poly.entity_id
_entity_poly.type
_entity_poly.pdbx_seq_one_letter_code
_entity_poly.pdbx_strand_id
1 'polypeptide(L)'
;MRNISRNDSGVYLLQVINGRISSRTFSVSVYAPVSTPVIRNQRGNRSVSSTEQCFLLCTVENGEDVKLSWYRGNERLNITNNTDLNVPLNLPLQIQLHDINTNTYTCVSANPVSSKTASLNIAQLCDHNSGQTDRSRSLLPVLISAAGFVLLIISVSVWLWLKKKKQPVPEKPELTYADVNITAHSAESVKEEENSRVTHGEAESDSVVYAAVKKSR
;
A
#
# COMPACT_ATOMS: atom_id res chain seq x y z
N MET A 1 3.24 -25.38 -44.46
CA MET A 1 3.37 -25.98 -43.12
C MET A 1 2.23 -25.44 -42.27
N ARG A 2 1.41 -26.30 -41.68
CA ARG A 2 0.41 -25.91 -40.68
C ARG A 2 0.92 -26.52 -39.38
N ASN A 3 1.10 -25.70 -38.34
CA ASN A 3 1.83 -26.02 -37.11
C ASN A 3 3.37 -25.97 -37.28
N ILE A 4 3.97 -24.81 -36.97
CA ILE A 4 5.42 -24.58 -37.02
C ILE A 4 5.95 -24.61 -35.58
N SER A 5 7.06 -25.30 -35.37
CA SER A 5 7.73 -25.44 -34.07
C SER A 5 9.19 -25.00 -34.15
N ARG A 6 9.82 -24.76 -32.99
CA ARG A 6 11.25 -24.40 -32.93
C ARG A 6 12.16 -25.43 -33.58
N ASN A 7 11.75 -26.71 -33.57
CA ASN A 7 12.48 -27.81 -34.19
C ASN A 7 12.51 -27.74 -35.73
N ASP A 8 11.68 -26.89 -36.35
CA ASP A 8 11.73 -26.64 -37.79
C ASP A 8 12.83 -25.64 -38.17
N SER A 9 13.58 -25.11 -37.20
CA SER A 9 14.74 -24.28 -37.48
C SER A 9 15.88 -25.12 -38.06
N GLY A 10 16.57 -24.62 -39.07
CA GLY A 10 17.66 -25.35 -39.71
C GLY A 10 18.02 -24.82 -41.09
N VAL A 11 18.96 -25.51 -41.73
CA VAL A 11 19.37 -25.23 -43.10
C VAL A 11 18.55 -26.11 -44.05
N TYR A 12 17.86 -25.46 -44.97
CA TYR A 12 17.01 -26.10 -45.98
C TYR A 12 17.68 -26.05 -47.34
N LEU A 13 17.51 -27.11 -48.13
CA LEU A 13 17.97 -27.20 -49.51
C LEU A 13 16.77 -27.05 -50.44
N LEU A 14 16.76 -25.97 -51.23
CA LEU A 14 15.86 -25.82 -52.37
C LEU A 14 16.49 -26.50 -53.58
N GLN A 15 15.78 -27.45 -54.19
CA GLN A 15 16.14 -28.03 -55.49
C GLN A 15 15.08 -27.66 -56.52
N VAL A 16 15.51 -27.07 -57.64
CA VAL A 16 14.67 -26.72 -58.77
C VAL A 16 15.04 -27.64 -59.94
N ILE A 17 14.05 -28.38 -60.45
CA ILE A 17 14.21 -29.31 -61.56
C ILE A 17 13.49 -28.73 -62.77
N ASN A 18 14.25 -28.25 -63.75
CA ASN A 18 13.71 -27.75 -65.02
C ASN A 18 14.67 -28.08 -66.17
N GLY A 19 14.71 -29.35 -66.58
CA GLY A 19 15.67 -29.88 -67.57
C GLY A 19 17.12 -30.01 -67.06
N ARG A 20 17.54 -29.15 -66.13
CA ARG A 20 18.74 -29.25 -65.28
C ARG A 20 18.35 -29.10 -63.82
N ILE A 21 19.15 -29.68 -62.92
CA ILE A 21 18.97 -29.54 -61.47
C ILE A 21 19.80 -28.34 -61.01
N SER A 22 19.16 -27.38 -60.33
CA SER A 22 19.81 -26.29 -59.62
C SER A 22 19.47 -26.38 -58.13
N SER A 23 20.42 -26.08 -57.26
CA SER A 23 20.21 -26.16 -55.81
C SER A 23 20.69 -24.90 -55.08
N ARG A 24 19.95 -24.48 -54.05
CA ARG A 24 20.32 -23.37 -53.17
C ARG A 24 19.98 -23.70 -51.72
N THR A 25 20.89 -23.41 -50.80
CA THR A 25 20.64 -23.53 -49.36
C THR A 25 20.18 -22.21 -48.76
N PHE A 26 19.33 -22.29 -47.74
CA PHE A 26 18.91 -21.14 -46.92
C PHE A 26 18.65 -21.57 -45.47
N SER A 27 18.86 -20.68 -44.52
CA SER A 27 18.60 -20.93 -43.10
C SER A 27 17.22 -20.41 -42.71
N VAL A 28 16.50 -21.18 -41.91
CA VAL A 28 15.23 -20.81 -41.30
C VAL A 28 15.42 -20.85 -39.79
N SER A 29 15.04 -19.76 -39.12
CA SER A 29 14.99 -19.68 -37.66
C SER A 29 13.55 -19.46 -37.22
N VAL A 30 13.06 -20.31 -36.33
CA VAL A 30 11.71 -20.23 -35.78
C VAL A 30 11.78 -19.76 -34.33
N TYR A 31 11.07 -18.69 -34.05
CA TYR A 31 11.04 -18.05 -32.74
C TYR A 31 9.68 -18.22 -32.07
N ALA A 32 9.69 -18.53 -30.77
CA ALA A 32 8.48 -18.43 -29.95
C ALA A 32 8.20 -16.95 -29.62
N PRO A 33 6.94 -16.53 -29.45
CA PRO A 33 6.63 -15.21 -28.92
C PRO A 33 7.26 -15.00 -27.54
N VAL A 34 7.80 -13.82 -27.29
CA VAL A 34 8.42 -13.48 -25.99
C VAL A 34 7.38 -13.28 -24.90
N SER A 35 7.74 -13.65 -23.67
CA SER A 35 6.97 -13.37 -22.46
C SER A 35 7.09 -11.89 -22.07
N THR A 36 6.07 -11.36 -21.39
CA THR A 36 6.09 -9.99 -20.86
C THR A 36 7.12 -9.89 -19.72
N PRO A 37 8.06 -8.92 -19.75
CA PRO A 37 9.03 -8.77 -18.68
C PRO A 37 8.35 -8.29 -17.39
N VAL A 38 8.98 -8.59 -16.25
CA VAL A 38 8.50 -8.18 -14.93
C VAL A 38 9.53 -7.27 -14.27
N ILE A 39 9.08 -6.10 -13.83
CA ILE A 39 9.92 -5.12 -13.11
C ILE A 39 9.64 -5.24 -11.61
N ARG A 40 10.69 -5.31 -10.80
CA ARG A 40 10.60 -5.34 -9.33
C ARG A 40 11.61 -4.38 -8.72
N ASN A 41 11.30 -3.84 -7.54
CA ASN A 41 12.28 -3.13 -6.73
C ASN A 41 13.21 -4.16 -6.07
N GLN A 42 14.52 -4.03 -6.28
CA GLN A 42 15.53 -4.96 -5.76
C GLN A 42 15.97 -4.60 -4.33
N ARG A 43 15.44 -3.53 -3.74
CA ARG A 43 15.68 -3.21 -2.32
C ARG A 43 14.99 -4.25 -1.45
N GLY A 44 15.67 -5.38 -1.24
CA GLY A 44 15.41 -6.28 -0.12
C GLY A 44 15.61 -5.52 1.19
N ASN A 45 15.18 -6.12 2.30
CA ASN A 45 15.03 -5.58 3.66
C ASN A 45 16.27 -4.92 4.33
N ARG A 46 17.27 -4.46 3.56
CA ARG A 46 18.36 -3.62 4.03
C ARG A 46 17.85 -2.21 4.31
N SER A 47 17.52 -2.01 5.58
CA SER A 47 17.80 -0.76 6.27
C SER A 47 19.21 -0.30 5.88
N VAL A 48 19.32 0.91 5.33
CA VAL A 48 20.46 1.85 5.39
C VAL A 48 20.43 2.76 4.15
N SER A 49 19.96 3.99 4.38
CA SER A 49 20.62 5.23 3.97
C SER A 49 20.98 5.45 2.49
N SER A 50 20.06 5.27 1.56
CA SER A 50 20.02 6.17 0.40
C SER A 50 18.58 6.51 0.08
N THR A 51 18.15 7.67 0.53
CA THR A 51 16.82 8.25 0.24
C THR A 51 16.73 8.78 -1.20
N GLU A 52 17.83 8.72 -1.97
CA GLU A 52 17.94 9.38 -3.27
C GLU A 52 18.11 8.41 -4.46
N GLN A 53 18.17 7.10 -4.23
CA GLN A 53 18.38 6.11 -5.31
C GLN A 53 17.38 4.95 -5.24
N CYS A 54 16.87 4.55 -6.40
CA CYS A 54 16.00 3.39 -6.56
C CYS A 54 16.69 2.32 -7.43
N PHE A 55 16.64 1.07 -6.97
CA PHE A 55 17.24 -0.07 -7.65
C PHE A 55 16.14 -0.97 -8.19
N LEU A 56 16.05 -1.07 -9.50
CA LEU A 56 15.06 -1.87 -10.19
C LEU A 56 15.73 -3.08 -10.83
N LEU A 57 15.01 -4.19 -10.85
CA LEU A 57 15.38 -5.39 -11.58
C LEU A 57 14.28 -5.72 -12.57
N CYS A 58 14.64 -5.81 -13.84
CA CYS A 58 13.76 -6.37 -14.85
C CYS A 58 14.14 -7.82 -15.12
N THR A 59 13.16 -8.72 -15.14
CA THR A 59 13.35 -10.15 -15.37
C THR A 59 12.38 -10.66 -16.43
N VAL A 60 12.83 -11.57 -17.30
CA VAL A 60 11.97 -12.29 -18.24
C VAL A 60 12.49 -13.71 -18.46
N GLU A 61 11.59 -14.63 -18.81
CA GLU A 61 11.97 -15.95 -19.31
C GLU A 61 12.83 -15.81 -20.56
N ASN A 62 13.91 -16.60 -20.63
CA ASN A 62 14.80 -16.58 -21.78
C ASN A 62 14.25 -17.45 -22.93
N GLY A 63 14.76 -17.21 -24.12
CA GLY A 63 14.40 -17.94 -25.33
C GLY A 63 15.35 -17.60 -26.47
N GLU A 64 15.14 -18.25 -27.61
CA GLU A 64 15.97 -18.06 -28.79
C GLU A 64 16.05 -16.57 -29.20
N ASP A 65 17.26 -16.04 -29.24
CA ASP A 65 17.59 -14.63 -29.54
C ASP A 65 16.78 -13.59 -28.73
N VAL A 66 16.31 -13.95 -27.54
CA VAL A 66 15.65 -13.00 -26.66
C VAL A 66 16.68 -12.03 -26.10
N LYS A 67 16.36 -10.73 -26.20
CA LYS A 67 17.12 -9.65 -25.59
C LYS A 67 16.23 -8.90 -24.62
N LEU A 68 16.76 -8.60 -23.45
CA LEU A 68 16.10 -7.77 -22.44
C LEU A 68 16.77 -6.41 -22.40
N SER A 69 16.00 -5.33 -22.40
CA SER A 69 16.55 -3.97 -22.51
C SER A 69 15.78 -2.94 -21.70
N TRP A 70 16.48 -1.94 -21.20
CA TRP A 70 15.90 -0.77 -20.53
C TRP A 70 15.88 0.44 -21.47
N TYR A 71 14.81 1.20 -21.39
CA TYR A 71 14.63 2.45 -22.10
C TYR A 71 14.24 3.58 -21.15
N ARG A 72 14.71 4.79 -21.46
CA ARG A 72 14.24 6.06 -20.91
C ARG A 72 13.62 6.85 -22.06
N GLY A 73 12.29 6.91 -22.10
CA GLY A 73 11.58 7.35 -23.31
C GLY A 73 11.98 6.48 -24.51
N ASN A 74 12.65 7.09 -25.49
CA ASN A 74 13.14 6.40 -26.70
C ASN A 74 14.62 6.00 -26.64
N GLU A 75 15.35 6.42 -25.61
CA GLU A 75 16.77 6.14 -25.45
C GLU A 75 16.97 4.77 -24.79
N ARG A 76 17.73 3.87 -25.43
CA ARG A 76 18.08 2.58 -24.83
C ARG A 76 19.25 2.75 -23.87
N LEU A 77 19.01 2.48 -22.60
CA LEU A 77 20.01 2.60 -21.53
C LEU A 77 20.90 1.37 -21.42
N ASN A 78 20.30 0.18 -21.47
CA ASN A 78 21.02 -1.07 -21.25
C ASN A 78 20.35 -2.23 -21.99
N ILE A 79 21.11 -3.28 -22.28
CA ILE A 79 20.64 -4.50 -22.94
C ILE A 79 21.44 -5.72 -22.47
N THR A 80 20.77 -6.86 -22.32
CA THR A 80 21.40 -8.14 -22.00
C THR A 80 20.75 -9.27 -22.80
N ASN A 81 21.52 -10.33 -23.00
CA ASN A 81 21.10 -11.60 -23.56
C ASN A 81 21.92 -12.72 -22.90
N ASN A 82 21.44 -13.95 -23.00
CA ASN A 82 22.13 -15.12 -22.49
C ASN A 82 21.91 -16.29 -23.45
N THR A 83 22.99 -17.02 -23.76
CA THR A 83 22.96 -18.19 -24.63
C THR A 83 22.39 -19.42 -23.91
N ASP A 84 22.45 -19.46 -22.57
CA ASP A 84 21.79 -20.51 -21.80
C ASP A 84 20.29 -20.18 -21.65
N LEU A 85 19.46 -20.90 -22.41
CA LEU A 85 18.02 -20.70 -22.47
C LEU A 85 17.31 -21.08 -21.16
N ASN A 86 17.96 -21.82 -20.25
CA ASN A 86 17.37 -22.21 -18.97
C ASN A 86 17.49 -21.11 -17.91
N VAL A 87 18.37 -20.13 -18.14
CA VAL A 87 18.61 -19.03 -17.21
C VAL A 87 17.76 -17.83 -17.63
N PRO A 88 16.87 -17.31 -16.76
CA PRO A 88 16.10 -16.12 -17.09
C PRO A 88 17.01 -14.91 -17.28
N LEU A 89 16.60 -14.00 -18.16
CA LEU A 89 17.33 -12.75 -18.36
C LEU A 89 17.00 -11.80 -17.23
N ASN A 90 18.04 -11.21 -16.65
CA ASN A 90 17.94 -10.25 -15.56
C ASN A 90 18.73 -9.01 -15.92
N LEU A 91 18.08 -7.84 -15.85
CA LEU A 91 18.68 -6.57 -16.19
C LEU A 91 18.43 -5.53 -15.08
N PRO A 92 19.43 -5.26 -14.23
CA PRO A 92 19.31 -4.25 -13.20
C PRO A 92 19.39 -2.82 -13.77
N LEU A 93 18.74 -1.89 -13.09
CA LEU A 93 18.78 -0.46 -13.37
C LEU A 93 18.81 0.34 -12.06
N GLN A 94 19.76 1.26 -11.95
CA GLN A 94 19.82 2.22 -10.85
C GLN A 94 19.37 3.59 -11.35
N ILE A 95 18.41 4.20 -10.65
CA ILE A 95 17.85 5.52 -10.99
C ILE A 95 17.94 6.45 -9.79
N GLN A 96 18.20 7.73 -10.02
CA GLN A 96 18.12 8.76 -8.97
C GLN A 96 16.68 9.23 -8.80
N LEU A 97 16.23 9.49 -7.57
CA LEU A 97 14.84 9.90 -7.30
C LEU A 97 14.45 11.21 -8.00
N HIS A 98 15.40 12.11 -8.26
CA HIS A 98 15.10 13.35 -8.98
C HIS A 98 14.75 13.13 -10.46
N ASP A 99 15.32 12.09 -11.09
CA ASP A 99 15.08 11.74 -12.50
C ASP A 99 13.76 10.96 -12.71
N ILE A 100 13.16 10.48 -11.61
CA ILE A 100 11.96 9.63 -11.62
C ILE A 100 10.73 10.40 -12.11
N ASN A 101 10.56 11.66 -11.69
CA ASN A 101 9.32 12.41 -11.95
C ASN A 101 9.26 12.98 -13.37
N THR A 102 10.37 12.99 -14.09
CA THR A 102 10.51 13.62 -15.41
C THR A 102 10.59 12.61 -16.54
N ASN A 103 10.88 11.34 -16.25
CA ASN A 103 11.18 10.34 -17.26
C ASN A 103 10.32 9.09 -17.11
N THR A 104 9.88 8.53 -18.25
CA THR A 104 9.25 7.21 -18.30
C THR A 104 10.29 6.14 -18.57
N TYR A 105 10.42 5.18 -17.65
CA TYR A 105 11.30 4.02 -17.83
C TYR A 105 10.49 2.79 -18.24
N THR A 106 10.96 2.09 -19.27
CA THR A 106 10.33 0.88 -19.77
C THR A 106 11.35 -0.23 -19.93
N CYS A 107 10.93 -1.45 -19.61
CA CYS A 107 11.71 -2.65 -19.88
C CYS A 107 11.08 -3.41 -21.04
N VAL A 108 11.89 -3.80 -22.01
CA VAL A 108 11.47 -4.44 -23.25
C VAL A 108 12.17 -5.77 -23.42
N SER A 109 11.39 -6.85 -23.56
CA SER A 109 11.86 -8.14 -24.06
C SER A 109 11.54 -8.22 -25.55
N ALA A 110 12.50 -8.64 -26.37
CA ALA A 110 12.30 -8.73 -27.80
C ALA A 110 13.14 -9.83 -28.44
N ASN A 111 12.59 -10.44 -29.49
CA ASN A 111 13.28 -11.28 -30.45
C ASN A 111 12.86 -10.86 -31.88
N PRO A 112 13.38 -11.47 -32.95
CA PRO A 112 13.09 -11.03 -34.33
C PRO A 112 11.61 -11.03 -34.74
N VAL A 113 10.74 -11.74 -34.01
CA VAL A 113 9.31 -11.90 -34.38
C VAL A 113 8.35 -11.19 -33.42
N SER A 114 8.78 -10.86 -32.21
CA SER A 114 7.89 -10.34 -31.17
C SER A 114 8.60 -9.44 -30.17
N SER A 115 7.85 -8.49 -29.62
CA SER A 115 8.30 -7.57 -28.59
C SER A 115 7.22 -7.39 -27.54
N LYS A 116 7.62 -7.38 -26.26
CA LYS A 116 6.75 -7.09 -25.12
C LYS A 116 7.41 -6.06 -24.22
N THR A 117 6.58 -5.19 -23.66
CA THR A 117 7.04 -4.07 -22.84
C THR A 117 6.34 -4.11 -21.50
N ALA A 118 7.10 -3.85 -20.44
CA ALA A 118 6.59 -3.48 -19.14
C ALA A 118 7.00 -2.04 -18.85
N SER A 119 6.00 -1.20 -18.58
CA SER A 119 6.21 0.19 -18.18
C SER A 119 6.00 0.32 -16.69
N LEU A 120 6.74 1.24 -16.07
CA LEU A 120 6.65 1.49 -14.65
C LEU A 120 5.85 2.76 -14.35
N ASN A 121 4.91 2.69 -13.41
CA ASN A 121 4.54 3.87 -12.64
C ASN A 121 5.50 3.97 -11.44
N ILE A 122 6.56 4.75 -11.62
CA ILE A 122 7.75 4.73 -10.76
C ILE A 122 7.41 5.21 -9.34
N ALA A 123 6.40 6.06 -9.18
CA ALA A 123 5.91 6.53 -7.89
C ALA A 123 5.45 5.39 -6.98
N GLN A 124 4.98 4.25 -7.50
CA GLN A 124 4.46 3.18 -6.66
C GLN A 124 5.55 2.24 -6.12
N LEU A 125 6.64 2.04 -6.86
CA LEU A 125 7.67 1.04 -6.53
C LEU A 125 8.87 1.63 -5.79
N CYS A 126 9.20 2.90 -6.03
CA CYS A 126 10.31 3.58 -5.35
C CYS A 126 9.87 4.34 -4.09
N ASP A 127 8.57 4.61 -3.91
CA ASP A 127 8.02 5.34 -2.75
C ASP A 127 7.56 4.43 -1.61
N HIS A 128 7.50 3.10 -1.81
CA HIS A 128 7.00 2.17 -0.79
C HIS A 128 7.93 1.98 0.44
N ASN A 129 8.97 2.81 0.61
CA ASN A 129 9.85 2.78 1.78
C ASN A 129 10.13 4.17 2.40
N SER A 130 9.47 5.24 1.94
CA SER A 130 9.53 6.58 2.54
C SER A 130 8.44 6.73 3.64
N GLY A 131 8.51 5.89 4.67
CA GLY A 131 7.74 6.13 5.89
C GLY A 131 6.56 5.20 6.13
N GLN A 132 6.86 3.94 6.43
CA GLN A 132 6.25 3.34 7.61
C GLN A 132 7.14 3.67 8.80
N THR A 133 7.24 4.97 9.13
CA THR A 133 7.20 5.27 10.55
C THR A 133 5.82 4.79 10.93
N ASP A 134 5.77 3.61 11.55
CA ASP A 134 4.72 3.34 12.51
C ASP A 134 4.70 4.57 13.39
N ARG A 135 3.79 5.49 13.07
CA ARG A 135 3.25 6.44 14.01
C ARG A 135 2.45 5.58 14.97
N SER A 136 3.20 4.78 15.73
CA SER A 136 2.82 4.26 17.01
C SER A 136 2.11 5.43 17.65
N ARG A 137 0.82 5.25 17.89
CA ARG A 137 -0.01 6.16 18.67
C ARG A 137 0.66 6.25 20.04
N SER A 138 1.73 7.03 20.11
CA SER A 138 2.41 7.31 21.34
C SER A 138 1.44 8.17 22.10
N LEU A 139 0.84 7.58 23.13
CA LEU A 139 -0.03 8.28 24.06
C LEU A 139 0.76 9.23 24.95
N LEU A 140 2.09 9.29 24.84
CA LEU A 140 2.97 10.16 25.61
C LEU A 140 2.54 11.64 25.56
N PRO A 141 2.30 12.28 24.39
CA PRO A 141 1.77 13.65 24.34
C PRO A 141 0.39 13.78 25.02
N VAL A 142 -0.47 12.77 24.92
CA VAL A 142 -1.79 12.77 25.59
C VAL A 142 -1.64 12.70 27.10
N LEU A 143 -0.76 11.82 27.61
CA LEU A 143 -0.48 11.65 29.03
C LEU A 143 0.17 12.90 29.64
N ILE A 144 1.10 13.54 28.92
CA ILE A 144 1.74 14.79 29.37
C ILE A 144 0.68 15.91 29.46
N SER A 145 -0.22 16.00 28.48
CA SER A 145 -1.29 17.00 28.51
C SER A 145 -2.27 16.78 29.67
N ALA A 146 -2.66 15.53 29.93
CA ALA A 146 -3.55 15.18 31.03
C ALA A 146 -2.91 15.45 32.39
N ALA A 147 -1.65 15.07 32.58
CA ALA A 147 -0.90 15.34 33.81
C ALA A 147 -0.75 16.86 34.06
N GLY A 148 -0.46 17.64 33.02
CA GLY A 148 -0.40 19.10 33.09
C GLY A 148 -1.72 19.73 33.55
N PHE A 149 -2.84 19.28 32.98
CA PHE A 149 -4.17 19.77 33.36
C PHE A 149 -4.53 19.44 34.82
N VAL A 150 -4.22 18.24 35.30
CA VAL A 150 -4.48 17.85 36.69
C VAL A 150 -3.69 18.71 37.67
N LEU A 151 -2.41 18.99 37.38
CA LEU A 151 -1.57 19.86 38.21
C LEU A 151 -2.10 21.31 38.25
N LEU A 152 -2.63 21.83 37.14
CA LEU A 152 -3.28 23.14 37.12
C LEU A 152 -4.55 23.17 37.99
N ILE A 153 -5.39 22.13 37.92
CA ILE A 153 -6.59 22.04 38.76
C ILE A 153 -6.23 21.98 40.26
N ILE A 154 -5.22 21.19 40.63
CA ILE A 154 -4.76 21.10 42.01
C ILE A 154 -4.20 22.45 42.49
N SER A 155 -3.36 23.11 41.68
CA SER A 155 -2.78 24.41 42.07
C SER A 155 -3.84 25.51 42.24
N VAL A 156 -4.83 25.58 41.34
CA VAL A 156 -5.97 26.50 41.46
C VAL A 156 -6.81 26.15 42.69
N SER A 157 -7.09 24.87 42.94
CA SER A 157 -7.87 24.42 44.09
C SER A 157 -7.19 24.77 45.42
N VAL A 158 -5.88 24.55 45.52
CA VAL A 158 -5.07 24.94 46.68
C VAL A 158 -5.05 26.46 46.84
N TRP A 159 -4.89 27.20 45.75
CA TRP A 159 -4.90 28.67 45.79
C TRP A 159 -6.25 29.24 46.25
N LEU A 160 -7.36 28.69 45.77
CA LEU A 160 -8.71 29.03 46.21
C LEU A 160 -8.92 28.67 47.70
N TRP A 161 -8.43 27.52 48.15
CA TRP A 161 -8.46 27.13 49.57
C TRP A 161 -7.64 28.06 50.47
N LEU A 162 -6.45 28.47 50.02
CA LEU A 162 -5.61 29.44 50.72
C LEU A 162 -6.26 30.83 50.77
N LYS A 163 -6.96 31.24 49.70
CA LYS A 163 -7.79 32.45 49.72
C LYS A 163 -8.98 32.32 50.69
N LYS A 164 -9.62 31.14 50.75
CA LYS A 164 -10.75 30.89 51.65
C LYS A 164 -10.34 30.92 53.14
N LYS A 165 -9.11 30.52 53.47
CA LYS A 165 -8.52 30.70 54.81
C LYS A 165 -8.18 32.14 55.17
N LYS A 166 -8.14 33.07 54.20
CA LYS A 166 -7.91 34.50 54.41
C LYS A 166 -9.21 35.32 54.46
N GLN A 167 -10.30 34.76 54.96
CA GLN A 167 -11.41 35.59 55.43
C GLN A 167 -11.25 35.89 56.94
N PRO A 168 -11.32 37.16 57.35
CA PRO A 168 -11.31 37.53 58.76
C PRO A 168 -12.60 37.06 59.47
N VAL A 169 -12.44 36.74 60.75
CA VAL A 169 -13.42 36.25 61.73
C VAL A 169 -14.75 37.03 61.65
N PRO A 170 -15.92 36.36 61.66
CA PRO A 170 -17.20 37.04 61.81
C PRO A 170 -17.37 37.54 63.25
N GLU A 171 -17.67 38.83 63.37
CA GLU A 171 -18.09 39.52 64.60
C GLU A 171 -19.39 38.92 65.15
N LYS A 172 -19.46 38.73 66.48
CA LYS A 172 -20.57 38.06 67.18
C LYS A 172 -21.92 38.78 66.95
N PRO A 173 -23.04 38.06 66.74
CA PRO A 173 -24.35 38.68 66.84
C PRO A 173 -24.77 38.83 68.32
N GLU A 174 -25.29 40.02 68.63
CA GLU A 174 -25.94 40.42 69.87
C GLU A 174 -27.27 39.68 70.04
N LEU A 175 -27.56 39.24 71.26
CA LEU A 175 -28.71 38.43 71.63
C LEU A 175 -29.95 39.34 71.76
N THR A 176 -30.93 39.19 70.87
CA THR A 176 -32.26 39.82 71.05
C THR A 176 -33.33 38.76 70.92
N TYR A 177 -33.96 38.40 72.04
CA TYR A 177 -35.10 37.50 72.09
C TYR A 177 -36.38 38.29 71.79
N ALA A 178 -37.20 37.78 70.87
CA ALA A 178 -38.62 38.08 70.81
C ALA A 178 -39.38 36.75 70.62
N ASP A 179 -40.41 36.58 71.44
CA ASP A 179 -41.17 35.37 71.71
C ASP A 179 -42.46 35.34 70.85
N VAL A 180 -43.13 34.17 70.85
CA VAL A 180 -44.56 33.94 70.50
C VAL A 180 -44.87 33.75 68.99
N ASN A 181 -45.70 32.80 68.51
CA ASN A 181 -46.48 31.69 69.06
C ASN A 181 -46.60 30.62 67.95
N ILE A 182 -46.78 29.35 68.33
CA ILE A 182 -47.15 28.28 67.40
C ILE A 182 -48.67 28.21 67.30
N THR A 183 -49.21 28.16 66.09
CA THR A 183 -50.47 27.46 65.80
C THR A 183 -50.25 26.58 64.57
N ALA A 184 -50.35 25.27 64.77
CA ALA A 184 -50.25 24.24 63.75
C ALA A 184 -51.66 23.83 63.29
N HIS A 185 -51.83 23.55 61.99
CA HIS A 185 -52.79 22.60 61.42
C HIS A 185 -52.22 22.23 60.03
N SER A 186 -51.63 21.05 59.82
CA SER A 186 -52.21 19.70 59.66
C SER A 186 -52.74 19.42 58.24
N ALA A 187 -52.50 18.16 57.83
CA ALA A 187 -53.00 17.42 56.68
C ALA A 187 -52.17 17.52 55.38
N GLU A 188 -51.96 16.46 54.58
CA GLU A 188 -52.19 15.01 54.68
C GLU A 188 -51.78 14.42 53.32
N SER A 189 -51.06 13.28 53.31
CA SER A 189 -50.95 12.26 52.23
C SER A 189 -50.46 12.71 50.82
N VAL A 190 -49.84 11.92 49.95
CA VAL A 190 -50.18 10.58 49.41
C VAL A 190 -48.89 9.93 48.85
N LYS A 191 -48.91 8.60 48.79
CA LYS A 191 -47.85 7.63 48.47
C LYS A 191 -47.68 7.32 46.97
N GLU A 192 -46.69 6.43 46.72
CA GLU A 192 -46.70 5.30 45.74
C GLU A 192 -46.48 5.67 44.25
N GLU A 193 -45.87 4.87 43.36
CA GLU A 193 -45.08 3.63 43.40
C GLU A 193 -44.46 3.44 42.00
N GLU A 194 -43.50 2.53 41.93
CA GLU A 194 -42.89 1.75 40.84
C GLU A 194 -43.64 1.60 39.49
N ASN A 195 -42.93 1.31 38.37
CA ASN A 195 -43.10 0.07 37.57
C ASN A 195 -42.28 -0.01 36.25
N SER A 196 -41.84 -1.24 35.95
CA SER A 196 -41.61 -2.00 34.69
C SER A 196 -40.66 -1.48 33.62
N ARG A 197 -39.68 -2.23 33.08
CA ARG A 197 -39.51 -3.65 32.65
C ARG A 197 -39.99 -3.96 31.20
N VAL A 198 -38.97 -4.15 30.33
CA VAL A 198 -38.73 -5.19 29.28
C VAL A 198 -39.76 -5.44 28.15
N THR A 199 -39.27 -5.45 26.90
CA THR A 199 -39.23 -6.60 25.92
C THR A 199 -38.50 -6.13 24.64
N HIS A 200 -37.40 -6.73 24.20
CA HIS A 200 -37.23 -7.94 23.36
C HIS A 200 -38.02 -7.96 22.05
N GLY A 201 -37.28 -8.15 20.94
CA GLY A 201 -37.78 -8.46 19.60
C GLY A 201 -36.62 -8.45 18.59
N GLU A 202 -36.43 -9.56 17.90
CA GLU A 202 -35.20 -10.03 17.24
C GLU A 202 -35.33 -10.08 15.71
N ALA A 203 -34.17 -10.11 15.04
CA ALA A 203 -33.84 -10.62 13.69
C ALA A 203 -34.55 -10.05 12.44
N GLU A 204 -33.77 -9.78 11.38
CA GLU A 204 -33.75 -10.65 10.19
C GLU A 204 -32.54 -10.34 9.27
N SER A 205 -32.08 -11.39 8.62
CA SER A 205 -30.92 -11.57 7.74
C SER A 205 -31.22 -11.14 6.30
N ASP A 206 -30.18 -10.79 5.52
CA ASP A 206 -30.20 -11.22 4.11
C ASP A 206 -28.79 -11.37 3.50
N SER A 207 -28.63 -12.47 2.77
CA SER A 207 -27.42 -12.92 2.08
C SER A 207 -27.69 -12.99 0.58
N VAL A 208 -26.78 -12.51 -0.28
CA VAL A 208 -26.94 -12.66 -1.73
C VAL A 208 -25.64 -13.16 -2.40
N VAL A 209 -25.82 -14.21 -3.22
CA VAL A 209 -24.85 -14.98 -3.99
C VAL A 209 -24.96 -14.59 -5.48
N TYR A 210 -23.85 -14.54 -6.23
CA TYR A 210 -23.89 -14.55 -7.71
C TYR A 210 -22.77 -15.42 -8.33
N ALA A 211 -23.09 -15.97 -9.52
CA ALA A 211 -22.42 -17.07 -10.21
C ALA A 211 -21.55 -16.65 -11.42
N ALA A 212 -20.73 -17.59 -11.92
CA ALA A 212 -19.83 -17.43 -13.08
C ALA A 212 -20.36 -18.14 -14.35
N VAL A 213 -19.99 -17.63 -15.53
CA VAL A 213 -20.32 -18.19 -16.85
C VAL A 213 -19.03 -18.44 -17.66
N LYS A 214 -18.92 -19.62 -18.29
CA LYS A 214 -17.79 -20.04 -19.14
C LYS A 214 -18.27 -20.27 -20.58
N LYS A 215 -17.53 -19.80 -21.58
CA LYS A 215 -17.82 -20.01 -23.01
C LYS A 215 -16.87 -21.05 -23.61
N SER A 216 -17.45 -21.99 -24.35
CA SER A 216 -16.78 -23.05 -25.12
C SER A 216 -16.77 -22.69 -26.60
N ARG A 217 -15.59 -22.65 -27.22
CA ARG A 217 -15.15 -23.59 -28.27
C ARG A 217 -13.66 -23.39 -28.53
#